data_AF-A0AAN8Q398-F1
#
_entry.id   AF-A0AAN8Q398-F1
#
_cell.length_a   1.000
_cell.length_b   1.000
_cell.length_c   1.000
_cell.angle_alpha   90.00
_cell.angle_beta   90.00
_cell.angle_gamma   90.00
#
_symmetry.space_group_name_H-M   'P 1'
#
loop_
_entity.id
_entity.type
_entity.pdbx_description
1 polymer ?
#
loop_
_entity_poly.entity_id
_entity_poly.type
_entity_poly.pdbx_seq_one_letter_code
_entity_poly.pdbx_strand_id
1 'polypeptide(L)'
;MSVIKCCFDAESDVIDSCCGCYSALRPRYKNLVDNIFPILPQDGLVKNNMEKLTFYALSSPEKLDRIGEYLYQKTGRDIYRRKYGFVVIAMEAMDQLLLACHAQTLNLFVESFLRMVQKLLESTEPQLQVMATQSFVRFANIEEDTPSYHRRYDFFVSKFASMCHHNDDNIEIRDSIRLAGIKGLQGVVRKTVSDDLAENIWESVHMDKIVPSLLYNMQNSRYLENNLNRSGDTNENDTPPHLAESCLRELVGRASFGHIRSVLRPALRHLDLHELWVPNHFAIHTFQIIMFSVQAQYSYAVIESLMAHLDENSKASPKIRTSIADVLSKIIAIAAEESVGPSVLEIINSLLTHLRTSVSSPSKQKRQETEEKLYQEALINALGEFANHLPDYQKIEIMMFIMSKVPINSRVFDKDSSELLLENILLKSLLKVGTKYQTIHFNTTFPLSFLDPLLQMSLTPDPEMRVLVQRILHTLIDRHDNLDKLIKPTGPPAASISFLVALLGTPPGYGSSSLCLGAVVKLV
;
A
#
# COMPACT_ATOMS: atom_id res chain seq x y z
N MET A 1 -44.74 26.44 -41.19
CA MET A 1 -44.07 27.33 -42.17
C MET A 1 -42.71 27.68 -41.58
N SER A 2 -41.70 26.84 -41.80
CA SER A 2 -40.84 26.75 -42.99
C SER A 2 -39.79 27.86 -43.04
N VAL A 3 -38.56 27.56 -42.59
CA VAL A 3 -37.35 27.31 -43.41
C VAL A 3 -36.58 28.61 -43.75
N ILE A 4 -35.25 28.51 -43.59
CA ILE A 4 -34.15 29.28 -44.21
C ILE A 4 -33.61 30.48 -43.41
N LYS A 5 -32.57 30.23 -42.61
CA LYS A 5 -31.25 30.89 -42.76
C LYS A 5 -30.12 30.11 -42.06
N CYS A 6 -29.83 28.91 -42.58
CA CYS A 6 -28.46 28.39 -42.58
C CYS A 6 -27.70 29.16 -43.64
N CYS A 7 -26.59 29.81 -43.28
CA CYS A 7 -25.44 30.20 -44.14
C CYS A 7 -24.62 31.27 -43.38
N PHE A 8 -23.85 30.85 -42.38
CA PHE A 8 -22.67 31.56 -41.87
C PHE A 8 -21.82 30.53 -41.12
N ASP A 9 -21.27 29.59 -41.88
CA ASP A 9 -20.15 28.70 -41.48
C ASP A 9 -19.77 27.88 -42.72
N ALA A 10 -19.14 28.55 -43.68
CA ALA A 10 -18.54 27.93 -44.86
C ALA A 10 -17.46 28.85 -45.46
N GLU A 11 -16.30 28.91 -44.82
CA GLU A 11 -15.04 29.32 -45.44
C GLU A 11 -14.01 28.26 -45.00
N SER A 12 -13.29 27.49 -45.83
CA SER A 12 -13.25 27.31 -47.27
C SER A 12 -12.40 26.05 -47.49
N ASP A 13 -13.03 24.93 -47.87
CA ASP A 13 -12.35 23.71 -48.32
C ASP A 13 -12.59 23.57 -49.83
N VAL A 14 -11.83 24.32 -50.65
CA VAL A 14 -11.48 23.95 -52.03
C VAL A 14 -10.22 24.75 -52.40
N ILE A 15 -9.10 24.05 -52.61
CA ILE A 15 -8.08 24.20 -53.69
C ILE A 15 -6.91 23.33 -53.22
N ASP A 16 -7.01 22.03 -53.49
CA ASP A 16 -5.85 21.19 -53.69
C ASP A 16 -5.61 21.20 -55.22
N SER A 17 -4.39 21.55 -55.64
CA SER A 17 -3.95 21.77 -57.03
C SER A 17 -4.18 23.18 -57.61
N CYS A 18 -3.27 24.12 -57.31
CA CYS A 18 -2.62 25.00 -58.31
C CYS A 18 -1.62 26.01 -57.69
N CYS A 19 -0.41 26.07 -58.27
CA CYS A 19 0.53 27.20 -58.29
C CYS A 19 1.05 27.84 -56.97
N GLY A 20 2.23 27.40 -56.54
CA GLY A 20 3.51 28.16 -56.56
C GLY A 20 3.68 29.58 -55.96
N CYS A 21 2.62 30.31 -55.58
CA CYS A 21 2.74 31.73 -55.18
C CYS A 21 2.19 32.07 -53.79
N TYR A 22 1.63 31.09 -53.06
CA TYR A 22 1.08 31.30 -51.71
C TYR A 22 2.09 31.17 -50.57
N SER A 23 3.37 30.87 -50.85
CA SER A 23 4.41 30.78 -49.82
C SER A 23 4.80 32.13 -49.21
N ALA A 24 4.54 33.25 -49.90
CA ALA A 24 4.94 34.59 -49.49
C ALA A 24 3.99 35.26 -48.46
N LEU A 25 2.75 34.78 -48.35
CA LEU A 25 1.74 35.30 -47.40
C LEU A 25 1.61 34.42 -46.14
N ARG A 26 2.33 33.29 -46.07
CA ARG A 26 2.30 32.43 -44.88
C ARG A 26 3.16 33.02 -43.76
N PRO A 27 2.64 33.07 -42.52
CA PRO A 27 3.42 33.49 -41.36
C PRO A 27 4.72 32.70 -41.24
N ARG A 28 5.83 33.40 -40.96
CA ARG A 28 7.19 32.84 -40.89
C ARG A 28 7.30 31.59 -40.00
N TYR A 29 6.57 31.55 -38.89
CA TYR A 29 6.57 30.40 -37.98
C TYR A 29 5.98 29.13 -38.61
N LYS A 30 4.95 29.24 -39.46
CA LYS A 30 4.35 28.08 -40.15
C LYS A 30 5.32 27.48 -41.16
N ASN A 31 6.05 28.33 -41.89
CA ASN A 31 7.08 27.87 -42.83
C ASN A 31 8.23 27.16 -42.10
N LEU A 32 8.66 27.68 -40.95
CA LEU A 32 9.68 27.02 -40.12
C LEU A 32 9.22 25.65 -39.64
N VAL A 33 7.97 25.53 -39.17
CA VAL A 33 7.38 24.25 -38.78
C VAL A 33 7.27 23.30 -39.96
N ASP A 34 6.75 23.74 -41.11
CA ASP A 34 6.59 22.86 -42.27
C ASP A 34 7.94 22.33 -42.79
N ASN A 35 9.01 23.11 -42.66
CA ASN A 35 10.37 22.72 -43.06
C ASN A 35 11.00 21.63 -42.17
N ILE A 36 10.47 21.33 -40.97
CA ILE A 36 10.97 20.23 -40.15
C ILE A 36 10.49 18.87 -40.66
N PHE A 37 9.44 18.85 -41.49
CA PHE A 37 8.86 17.63 -42.04
C PHE A 37 9.54 17.26 -43.36
N PRO A 38 10.09 16.04 -43.48
CA PRO A 38 10.61 15.52 -44.74
C PRO A 38 9.49 15.19 -45.73
N ILE A 39 9.87 14.92 -46.98
CA ILE A 39 8.95 14.47 -48.04
C ILE A 39 8.44 13.05 -47.72
N LEU A 40 9.32 12.20 -47.19
CA LEU A 40 9.01 10.84 -46.77
C LEU A 40 9.11 10.73 -45.24
N PRO A 41 8.13 10.09 -44.57
CA PRO A 41 8.13 9.98 -43.11
C PRO A 41 9.29 9.15 -42.54
N GLN A 42 9.95 8.33 -43.37
CA GLN A 42 11.07 7.49 -42.97
C GLN A 42 12.35 8.29 -42.70
N ASP A 43 12.47 9.49 -43.28
CA ASP A 43 13.67 10.34 -43.14
C ASP A 43 13.77 11.00 -41.75
N GLY A 44 12.70 10.90 -40.94
CA GLY A 44 12.65 11.43 -39.58
C GLY A 44 12.67 12.96 -39.49
N LEU A 45 12.78 13.47 -38.27
CA LEU A 45 12.81 14.92 -38.02
C LEU A 45 14.08 15.57 -38.59
N VAL A 46 13.91 16.62 -39.41
CA VAL A 46 15.05 17.33 -40.02
C VAL A 46 15.76 18.21 -38.98
N LYS A 47 16.81 17.66 -38.36
CA LYS A 47 17.55 18.27 -37.22
C LYS A 47 17.96 19.74 -37.45
N ASN A 48 18.59 20.06 -38.58
CA ASN A 48 19.04 21.43 -38.88
C ASN A 48 17.88 22.45 -38.94
N ASN A 49 16.69 22.01 -39.37
CA ASN A 49 15.52 22.87 -39.42
C ASN A 49 14.82 22.94 -38.06
N MET A 50 14.91 21.87 -37.27
CA MET A 50 14.46 21.86 -35.89
C MET A 50 15.28 22.82 -35.02
N GLU A 51 16.60 22.85 -35.14
CA GLU A 51 17.46 23.81 -34.42
C GLU A 51 17.09 25.26 -34.74
N LYS A 52 16.79 25.57 -36.01
CA LYS A 52 16.31 26.89 -36.43
C LYS A 52 14.95 27.22 -35.82
N LEU A 53 14.05 26.24 -35.72
CA LEU A 53 12.74 26.41 -35.09
C LEU A 53 12.88 26.63 -33.58
N THR A 54 13.73 25.87 -32.91
CA THR A 54 14.05 26.03 -31.48
C THR A 54 14.65 27.41 -31.21
N PHE A 55 15.64 27.83 -32.00
CA PHE A 55 16.23 29.17 -31.87
C PHE A 55 15.19 30.28 -32.07
N TYR A 56 14.28 30.10 -33.04
CA TYR A 56 13.20 31.05 -33.29
C TYR A 56 12.20 31.11 -32.12
N ALA A 57 11.86 29.96 -31.54
CA ALA A 57 10.97 29.86 -30.39
C ALA A 57 11.57 30.52 -29.14
N LEU A 58 12.86 30.28 -28.87
CA LEU A 58 13.59 30.92 -27.77
C LEU A 58 13.72 32.43 -27.94
N SER A 59 13.91 32.89 -29.19
CA SER A 59 13.99 34.32 -29.51
C SER A 59 12.63 35.04 -29.50
N SER A 60 11.51 34.31 -29.47
CA SER A 60 10.16 34.89 -29.51
C SER A 60 9.16 34.01 -28.74
N PRO A 61 9.15 34.08 -27.40
CA PRO A 61 8.30 33.24 -26.56
C PRO A 61 6.79 33.34 -26.86
N GLU A 62 6.29 34.52 -27.24
CA GLU A 62 4.89 34.73 -27.64
C GLU A 62 4.44 33.89 -28.84
N LYS A 63 5.39 33.44 -29.67
CA LYS A 63 5.11 32.62 -30.85
C LYS A 63 5.17 31.13 -30.56
N LEU A 64 5.75 30.73 -29.43
CA LEU A 64 5.85 29.34 -29.03
C LEU A 64 4.46 28.71 -28.91
N ASP A 65 3.50 29.43 -28.32
CA ASP A 65 2.10 29.02 -28.25
C ASP A 65 1.50 28.75 -29.64
N ARG A 66 1.67 29.69 -30.59
CA ARG A 66 1.18 29.53 -31.98
C ARG A 66 1.85 28.38 -32.72
N ILE A 67 3.12 28.09 -32.41
CA ILE A 67 3.85 26.94 -32.96
C ILE A 67 3.23 25.65 -32.42
N GLY A 68 2.97 25.58 -31.11
CA GLY A 68 2.31 24.44 -30.46
C GLY A 68 0.91 24.16 -31.03
N GLU A 69 0.06 25.18 -31.13
CA GLU A 69 -1.30 25.05 -31.68
C GLU A 69 -1.27 24.63 -33.17
N TYR A 70 -0.33 25.15 -33.97
CA TYR A 70 -0.20 24.74 -35.37
C TYR A 70 0.26 23.28 -35.50
N LEU A 71 1.21 22.84 -34.67
CA LEU A 71 1.64 21.44 -34.61
C LEU A 71 0.49 20.52 -34.16
N TYR A 72 -0.31 20.94 -33.18
CA TYR A 72 -1.52 20.24 -32.75
C TYR A 72 -2.53 20.05 -33.89
N GLN A 73 -2.87 21.14 -34.59
CA GLN A 73 -3.81 21.08 -35.72
C GLN A 73 -3.29 20.21 -36.88
N LYS A 74 -1.98 20.28 -37.17
CA LYS A 74 -1.35 19.46 -38.21
C LYS A 74 -1.39 17.98 -37.84
N THR A 75 -0.96 17.64 -36.62
CA THR A 75 -1.02 16.28 -36.06
C THR A 75 -2.44 15.73 -36.10
N GLY A 76 -3.42 16.57 -35.76
CA GLY A 76 -4.82 16.21 -35.82
C GLY A 76 -5.31 15.80 -37.22
N ARG A 77 -4.82 16.47 -38.28
CA ARG A 77 -5.12 16.12 -39.67
C ARG A 77 -4.38 14.85 -40.10
N ASP A 78 -3.13 14.68 -39.66
CA ASP A 78 -2.32 13.51 -40.02
C ASP A 78 -2.82 12.22 -39.35
N ILE A 79 -3.34 12.30 -38.12
CA ILE A 79 -4.06 11.18 -37.47
C ILE A 79 -5.30 10.79 -38.29
N TYR A 80 -6.13 11.77 -38.67
CA TYR A 80 -7.32 11.52 -39.49
C TYR A 80 -6.99 10.87 -40.84
N ARG A 81 -5.88 11.30 -41.46
CA ARG A 81 -5.37 10.76 -42.73
C ARG A 81 -4.54 9.47 -42.57
N ARG A 82 -4.42 8.92 -41.35
CA ARG A 82 -3.63 7.73 -41.00
C ARG A 82 -2.15 7.81 -41.41
N LYS A 83 -1.58 9.01 -41.39
CA LYS A 83 -0.16 9.26 -41.71
C LYS A 83 0.70 9.26 -40.45
N TYR A 84 0.79 8.11 -39.77
CA TYR A 84 1.40 8.00 -38.45
C TYR A 84 2.88 8.41 -38.39
N GLY A 85 3.64 8.22 -39.47
CA GLY A 85 5.04 8.65 -39.52
C GLY A 85 5.21 10.17 -39.35
N PHE A 86 4.31 10.98 -39.89
CA PHE A 86 4.35 12.44 -39.66
C PHE A 86 3.86 12.82 -38.26
N VAL A 87 2.98 12.03 -37.66
CA VAL A 87 2.57 12.18 -36.24
C VAL A 87 3.77 11.97 -35.31
N VAL A 88 4.60 10.94 -35.58
CA VAL A 88 5.85 10.70 -34.83
C VAL A 88 6.76 11.93 -34.88
N ILE A 89 7.00 12.46 -36.08
CA ILE A 89 7.86 13.64 -36.29
C ILE A 89 7.30 14.87 -35.57
N ALA A 90 5.98 15.08 -35.61
CA ALA A 90 5.35 16.20 -34.93
C ALA A 90 5.46 16.09 -33.41
N MET A 91 5.28 14.89 -32.85
CA MET A 91 5.44 14.64 -31.41
C MET A 91 6.89 14.81 -30.96
N GLU A 92 7.86 14.32 -31.74
CA GLU A 92 9.29 14.51 -31.48
C GLU A 92 9.68 15.99 -31.49
N ALA A 93 9.14 16.77 -32.43
CA ALA A 93 9.36 18.22 -32.47
C ALA A 93 8.78 18.92 -31.24
N MET A 94 7.58 18.52 -30.79
CA MET A 94 6.98 19.05 -29.56
C MET A 94 7.82 18.73 -28.32
N ASP A 95 8.33 17.50 -28.20
CA ASP A 95 9.22 17.10 -27.10
C ASP A 95 10.50 17.93 -27.08
N GLN A 96 11.13 18.16 -28.23
CA GLN A 96 12.35 18.96 -28.32
C GLN A 96 12.12 20.43 -27.95
N LEU A 97 10.99 21.01 -28.38
CA LEU A 97 10.61 22.38 -27.98
C LEU A 97 10.34 22.46 -26.48
N LEU A 98 9.66 21.45 -25.92
CA LEU A 98 9.36 21.37 -24.51
C LEU A 98 10.63 21.33 -23.66
N LEU A 99 11.64 20.55 -24.08
CA LEU A 99 12.93 20.43 -23.37
C LEU A 99 13.84 21.65 -23.55
N ALA A 100 13.75 22.35 -24.68
CA ALA A 100 14.62 23.49 -24.97
C ALA A 100 14.13 24.80 -24.33
N CYS A 101 12.83 24.95 -24.11
CA CYS A 101 12.22 26.17 -23.57
C CYS A 101 12.13 26.16 -22.04
N HIS A 102 12.30 27.32 -21.39
CA HIS A 102 12.33 27.45 -19.92
C HIS A 102 10.93 27.72 -19.32
N ALA A 103 10.71 27.25 -18.08
CA ALA A 103 9.42 27.16 -17.38
C ALA A 103 8.52 28.41 -17.42
N GLN A 104 9.09 29.62 -17.32
CA GLN A 104 8.33 30.88 -17.25
C GLN A 104 7.51 31.20 -18.53
N THR A 105 7.84 30.57 -19.66
CA THR A 105 7.19 30.81 -20.96
C THR A 105 6.37 29.62 -21.47
N LEU A 106 6.31 28.53 -20.69
CA LEU A 106 5.76 27.25 -21.14
C LEU A 106 4.25 27.10 -20.98
N ASN A 107 3.57 27.90 -20.15
CA ASN A 107 2.19 27.58 -19.74
C ASN A 107 1.19 27.35 -20.89
N LEU A 108 1.16 28.24 -21.90
CA LEU A 108 0.25 28.09 -23.06
C LEU A 108 0.73 27.00 -24.03
N PHE A 109 2.05 26.86 -24.20
CA PHE A 109 2.62 25.79 -25.03
C PHE A 109 2.35 24.40 -24.44
N VAL A 110 2.44 24.27 -23.12
CA VAL A 110 2.12 23.05 -22.38
C VAL A 110 0.65 22.68 -22.55
N GLU A 111 -0.27 23.64 -22.61
CA GLU A 111 -1.66 23.35 -22.93
C GLU A 111 -1.80 22.73 -24.33
N SER A 112 -1.17 23.32 -25.35
CA SER A 112 -1.14 22.76 -26.71
C SER A 112 -0.48 21.37 -26.76
N PHE A 113 0.60 21.18 -26.00
CA PHE A 113 1.28 19.89 -25.84
C PHE A 113 0.36 18.83 -25.22
N LEU A 114 -0.26 19.13 -24.08
CA LEU A 114 -1.16 18.21 -23.39
C LEU A 114 -2.39 17.88 -24.24
N ARG A 115 -2.95 18.85 -25.00
CA ARG A 115 -4.01 18.59 -25.98
C ARG A 115 -3.56 17.64 -27.10
N MET A 116 -2.31 17.76 -27.56
CA MET A 116 -1.75 16.81 -28.53
C MET A 116 -1.62 15.41 -27.92
N VAL A 117 -1.00 15.29 -26.74
CA VAL A 117 -0.87 14.00 -26.03
C VAL A 117 -2.24 13.36 -25.81
N GLN A 118 -3.23 14.12 -25.34
CA GLN A 118 -4.61 13.66 -25.19
C GLN A 118 -5.14 13.07 -26.49
N LYS A 119 -4.99 13.78 -27.62
CA LYS A 119 -5.47 13.32 -28.92
C LYS A 119 -4.79 12.03 -29.39
N LEU A 120 -3.50 11.85 -29.10
CA LEU A 120 -2.80 10.61 -29.43
C LEU A 120 -3.25 9.46 -28.53
N LEU A 121 -3.49 9.70 -27.24
CA LEU A 121 -4.01 8.69 -26.31
C LEU A 121 -5.43 8.24 -26.69
N GLU A 122 -6.28 9.13 -27.20
CA GLU A 122 -7.63 8.82 -27.70
C GLU A 122 -7.61 7.90 -28.93
N SER A 123 -6.48 7.77 -29.63
CA SER A 123 -6.33 6.84 -30.75
C SER A 123 -6.45 5.36 -30.32
N THR A 124 -6.93 4.51 -31.22
CA THR A 124 -6.96 3.04 -31.02
C THR A 124 -5.61 2.37 -31.29
N GLU A 125 -4.67 3.08 -31.92
CA GLU A 125 -3.36 2.54 -32.30
C GLU A 125 -2.41 2.43 -31.10
N PRO A 126 -1.92 1.22 -30.73
CA PRO A 126 -1.02 1.03 -29.58
C PRO A 126 0.24 1.89 -29.64
N GLN A 127 0.84 2.01 -30.83
CA GLN A 127 2.06 2.78 -31.04
C GLN A 127 1.89 4.27 -30.71
N LEU A 128 0.73 4.84 -31.03
CA LEU A 128 0.42 6.25 -30.71
C LEU A 128 0.20 6.44 -29.21
N GLN A 129 -0.47 5.49 -28.54
CA GLN A 129 -0.67 5.55 -27.09
C GLN A 129 0.66 5.45 -26.34
N VAL A 130 1.53 4.51 -26.72
CA VAL A 130 2.86 4.33 -26.11
C VAL A 130 3.72 5.59 -26.30
N MET A 131 3.74 6.16 -27.50
CA MET A 131 4.48 7.39 -27.80
C MET A 131 3.95 8.58 -26.98
N ALA A 132 2.63 8.76 -26.92
CA ALA A 132 2.03 9.83 -26.14
C ALA A 132 2.35 9.71 -24.65
N THR A 133 2.31 8.50 -24.10
CA THR A 133 2.78 8.24 -22.72
C THR A 133 4.24 8.63 -22.55
N GLN A 134 5.14 8.22 -23.46
CA GLN A 134 6.56 8.53 -23.34
C GLN A 134 6.82 10.04 -23.30
N SER A 135 6.17 10.79 -24.18
CA SER A 135 6.24 12.25 -24.18
C SER A 135 5.64 12.86 -22.91
N PHE A 136 4.51 12.34 -22.42
CA PHE A 136 3.93 12.78 -21.15
C PHE A 136 4.88 12.54 -19.95
N VAL A 137 5.57 11.40 -19.93
CA VAL A 137 6.56 11.09 -18.88
C VAL A 137 7.76 12.02 -18.96
N ARG A 138 8.24 12.37 -20.17
CA ARG A 138 9.28 13.39 -20.34
C ARG A 138 8.83 14.72 -19.76
N PHE A 139 7.60 15.15 -20.06
CA PHE A 139 6.99 16.35 -19.48
C PHE A 139 6.88 16.29 -17.95
N ALA A 140 6.50 15.14 -17.40
CA ALA A 140 6.37 14.94 -15.97
C ALA A 140 7.70 15.09 -15.20
N ASN A 141 8.82 14.80 -15.85
CA ASN A 141 10.16 14.92 -15.26
C ASN A 141 10.76 16.35 -15.40
N ILE A 142 10.07 17.29 -16.05
CA ILE A 142 10.50 18.69 -16.12
C ILE A 142 10.05 19.40 -14.84
N GLU A 143 10.99 19.95 -14.09
CA GLU A 143 10.71 20.80 -12.92
C GLU A 143 10.13 22.14 -13.37
N GLU A 144 9.11 22.62 -12.67
CA GLU A 144 8.46 23.90 -12.97
C GLU A 144 8.56 24.82 -11.76
N ASP A 145 9.17 25.99 -11.94
CA ASP A 145 9.35 26.97 -10.87
C ASP A 145 8.03 27.63 -10.43
N THR A 146 6.98 27.54 -11.26
CA THR A 146 5.67 28.14 -11.01
C THR A 146 4.57 27.08 -10.99
N PRO A 147 3.79 26.97 -9.90
CA PRO A 147 2.64 26.07 -9.82
C PRO A 147 1.65 26.29 -10.95
N SER A 148 1.10 25.21 -11.51
CA SER A 148 0.20 25.29 -12.67
C SER A 148 -1.26 25.04 -12.29
N TYR A 149 -1.90 26.10 -11.76
CA TYR A 149 -3.28 26.09 -11.24
C TYR A 149 -4.38 25.74 -12.27
N HIS A 150 -4.08 25.78 -13.57
CA HIS A 150 -5.08 25.56 -14.63
C HIS A 150 -5.02 24.16 -15.26
N ARG A 151 -4.03 23.35 -14.92
CA ARG A 151 -3.90 22.02 -15.50
C ARG A 151 -4.82 21.05 -14.80
N ARG A 152 -5.56 20.29 -15.62
CA ARG A 152 -6.43 19.21 -15.17
C ARG A 152 -5.85 17.88 -15.65
N TYR A 153 -5.64 16.97 -14.73
CA TYR A 153 -5.14 15.63 -15.00
C TYR A 153 -6.23 14.56 -15.02
N ASP A 154 -7.49 14.91 -14.75
CA ASP A 154 -8.67 14.01 -14.78
C ASP A 154 -8.70 13.05 -15.99
N PHE A 155 -8.51 13.62 -17.18
CA PHE A 155 -8.48 12.87 -18.43
C PHE A 155 -7.32 11.88 -18.44
N PHE A 156 -6.12 12.33 -18.09
CA PHE A 156 -4.90 11.52 -18.09
C PHE A 156 -4.99 10.40 -17.06
N VAL A 157 -5.43 10.68 -15.83
CA VAL A 157 -5.67 9.66 -14.80
C VAL A 157 -6.63 8.60 -15.32
N SER A 158 -7.77 9.02 -15.86
CA SER A 158 -8.81 8.09 -16.35
C SER A 158 -8.32 7.26 -17.55
N LYS A 159 -7.60 7.89 -18.48
CA LYS A 159 -7.11 7.22 -19.68
C LYS A 159 -5.94 6.28 -19.39
N PHE A 160 -4.96 6.69 -18.59
CA PHE A 160 -3.85 5.84 -18.18
C PHE A 160 -4.32 4.67 -17.30
N ALA A 161 -5.26 4.91 -16.38
CA ALA A 161 -5.91 3.82 -15.63
C ALA A 161 -6.60 2.83 -16.58
N SER A 162 -7.34 3.30 -17.58
CA SER A 162 -7.95 2.42 -18.59
C SER A 162 -6.91 1.58 -19.35
N MET A 163 -5.75 2.15 -19.69
CA MET A 163 -4.64 1.43 -20.33
C MET A 163 -4.04 0.34 -19.43
N CYS A 164 -3.99 0.56 -18.10
CA CYS A 164 -3.56 -0.46 -17.13
C CYS A 164 -4.46 -1.72 -17.13
N HIS A 165 -5.71 -1.60 -17.57
CA HIS A 165 -6.67 -2.71 -17.69
C HIS A 165 -6.79 -3.25 -19.13
N HIS A 166 -5.94 -2.81 -20.05
CA HIS A 166 -6.01 -3.25 -21.44
C HIS A 166 -5.89 -4.79 -21.54
N ASN A 167 -6.70 -5.39 -22.40
CA ASN A 167 -6.75 -6.83 -22.58
C ASN A 167 -6.74 -7.13 -24.07
N ASP A 168 -5.59 -7.56 -24.58
CA ASP A 168 -5.38 -7.97 -25.96
C ASP A 168 -4.94 -9.45 -25.97
N ASP A 169 -5.27 -10.16 -27.05
CA ASP A 169 -4.86 -11.55 -27.24
C ASP A 169 -3.33 -11.67 -27.40
N ASN A 170 -2.70 -10.64 -27.97
CA ASN A 170 -1.25 -10.55 -28.06
C ASN A 170 -0.67 -10.02 -26.74
N ILE A 171 0.07 -10.89 -26.05
CA ILE A 171 0.75 -10.59 -24.78
C ILE A 171 1.69 -9.39 -24.90
N GLU A 172 2.43 -9.24 -26.00
CA GLU A 172 3.37 -8.13 -26.18
C GLU A 172 2.65 -6.78 -26.29
N ILE A 173 1.56 -6.74 -27.06
CA ILE A 173 0.74 -5.52 -27.21
C ILE A 173 0.06 -5.19 -25.88
N ARG A 174 -0.52 -6.20 -25.23
CA ARG A 174 -1.17 -6.05 -23.93
C ARG A 174 -0.20 -5.50 -22.89
N ASP A 175 0.96 -6.11 -22.74
CA ASP A 175 1.95 -5.72 -21.73
C ASP A 175 2.57 -4.36 -22.09
N SER A 176 2.77 -4.05 -23.38
CA SER A 176 3.23 -2.72 -23.85
C SER A 176 2.26 -1.60 -23.49
N ILE A 177 0.95 -1.79 -23.71
CA ILE A 177 -0.07 -0.80 -23.37
C ILE A 177 -0.22 -0.66 -21.85
N ARG A 178 -0.21 -1.78 -21.11
CA ARG A 178 -0.26 -1.75 -19.63
C ARG A 178 0.94 -1.02 -19.05
N LEU A 179 2.14 -1.29 -19.56
CA LEU A 179 3.37 -0.60 -19.18
C LEU A 179 3.25 0.90 -19.46
N ALA A 180 2.71 1.28 -20.62
CA ALA A 180 2.45 2.68 -20.95
C ALA A 180 1.40 3.32 -20.00
N GLY A 181 0.35 2.60 -19.63
CA GLY A 181 -0.62 3.06 -18.63
C GLY A 181 0.06 3.36 -17.29
N ILE A 182 0.87 2.42 -16.78
CA ILE A 182 1.56 2.57 -15.49
C ILE A 182 2.58 3.70 -15.53
N LYS A 183 3.41 3.80 -16.60
CA LYS A 183 4.36 4.91 -16.79
C LYS A 183 3.63 6.25 -16.81
N GLY A 184 2.46 6.32 -17.46
CA GLY A 184 1.60 7.50 -17.49
C GLY A 184 1.09 7.90 -16.10
N LEU A 185 0.55 6.94 -15.34
CA LEU A 185 0.11 7.17 -13.95
C LEU A 185 1.26 7.63 -13.05
N GLN A 186 2.43 7.00 -13.16
CA GLN A 186 3.63 7.41 -12.43
C GLN A 186 4.03 8.85 -12.77
N GLY A 187 3.95 9.24 -14.05
CA GLY A 187 4.17 10.62 -14.48
C GLY A 187 3.19 11.61 -13.85
N VAL A 188 1.90 11.25 -13.78
CA VAL A 188 0.88 12.09 -13.11
C VAL A 188 1.24 12.24 -11.63
N VAL A 189 1.50 11.13 -10.93
CA VAL A 189 1.85 11.12 -9.50
C VAL A 189 3.06 12.01 -9.21
N ARG A 190 4.11 11.95 -10.03
CA ARG A 190 5.29 12.83 -9.87
C ARG A 190 4.95 14.30 -10.04
N LYS A 191 4.08 14.63 -10.99
CA LYS A 191 3.75 16.02 -11.30
C LYS A 191 2.78 16.65 -10.31
N THR A 192 1.87 15.86 -9.72
CA THR A 192 0.80 16.36 -8.86
C THR A 192 1.10 16.26 -7.37
N VAL A 193 1.90 15.28 -6.93
CA VAL A 193 2.13 15.08 -5.49
C VAL A 193 3.14 16.07 -4.91
N SER A 194 4.00 16.66 -5.74
CA SER A 194 5.00 17.65 -5.32
C SER A 194 4.48 19.09 -5.27
N ASP A 195 3.23 19.34 -5.68
CA ASP A 195 2.65 20.68 -5.78
C ASP A 195 1.38 20.79 -4.92
N ASP A 196 1.53 21.27 -3.67
CA ASP A 196 0.43 21.46 -2.70
C ASP A 196 -0.65 22.44 -3.21
N LEU A 197 -0.38 23.17 -4.29
CA LEU A 197 -1.24 24.19 -4.89
C LEU A 197 -1.93 23.71 -6.18
N ALA A 198 -1.64 22.49 -6.64
CA ALA A 198 -2.24 21.87 -7.82
C ALA A 198 -3.54 21.10 -7.52
N GLU A 199 -4.15 20.54 -8.57
CA GLU A 199 -5.30 19.63 -8.45
C GLU A 199 -5.00 18.49 -7.48
N ASN A 200 -5.89 18.30 -6.50
CA ASN A 200 -5.66 17.37 -5.40
C ASN A 200 -5.81 15.92 -5.88
N ILE A 201 -4.68 15.33 -6.30
CA ILE A 201 -4.62 13.93 -6.73
C ILE A 201 -5.12 12.96 -5.66
N TRP A 202 -5.11 13.35 -4.38
CA TRP A 202 -5.55 12.52 -3.26
C TRP A 202 -7.08 12.43 -3.13
N GLU A 203 -7.84 13.13 -3.97
CA GLU A 203 -9.28 12.97 -4.05
C GLU A 203 -9.67 11.56 -4.50
N SER A 204 -10.80 11.08 -3.96
CA SER A 204 -11.33 9.74 -4.27
C SER A 204 -11.53 9.51 -5.77
N VAL A 205 -11.90 10.55 -6.54
CA VAL A 205 -12.11 10.48 -8.00
C VAL A 205 -10.88 9.98 -8.75
N HIS A 206 -9.68 10.25 -8.20
CA HIS A 206 -8.38 9.87 -8.75
C HIS A 206 -7.86 8.59 -8.11
N MET A 207 -7.81 8.55 -6.78
CA MET A 207 -7.25 7.41 -6.06
C MET A 207 -8.04 6.11 -6.27
N ASP A 208 -9.36 6.20 -6.46
CA ASP A 208 -10.22 5.03 -6.80
C ASP A 208 -9.95 4.49 -8.23
N LYS A 209 -9.16 5.20 -9.05
CA LYS A 209 -8.69 4.72 -10.35
C LYS A 209 -7.23 4.30 -10.31
N ILE A 210 -6.37 5.09 -9.66
CA ILE A 210 -4.92 4.87 -9.62
C ILE A 210 -4.61 3.59 -8.85
N VAL A 211 -5.03 3.49 -7.59
CA VAL A 211 -4.65 2.38 -6.70
C VAL A 211 -5.15 1.03 -7.24
N PRO A 212 -6.43 0.87 -7.63
CA PRO A 212 -6.90 -0.40 -8.18
C PRO A 212 -6.22 -0.79 -9.50
N SER A 213 -5.81 0.19 -10.32
CA SER A 213 -5.11 -0.08 -11.58
C SER A 213 -3.68 -0.60 -11.36
N LEU A 214 -2.99 -0.10 -10.33
CA LEU A 214 -1.68 -0.63 -9.92
C LEU A 214 -1.83 -2.05 -9.35
N LEU A 215 -2.77 -2.24 -8.43
CA LEU A 215 -3.02 -3.56 -7.82
C LEU A 215 -3.43 -4.61 -8.86
N TYR A 216 -4.24 -4.23 -9.85
CA TYR A 216 -4.63 -5.13 -10.95
C TYR A 216 -3.43 -5.63 -11.78
N ASN A 217 -2.38 -4.83 -11.91
CA ASN A 217 -1.16 -5.24 -12.60
C ASN A 217 -0.21 -6.03 -11.69
N MET A 218 -0.28 -5.81 -10.38
CA MET A 218 0.49 -6.58 -9.39
C MET A 218 -0.09 -7.97 -9.13
N GLN A 219 -1.43 -8.13 -9.13
CA GLN A 219 -2.08 -9.42 -8.78
C GLN A 219 -1.74 -10.56 -9.75
N ASN A 220 -1.48 -10.24 -11.02
CA ASN A 220 -1.12 -11.20 -12.06
C ASN A 220 0.37 -11.52 -12.06
N SER A 221 1.15 -10.93 -11.15
CA SER A 221 2.56 -11.22 -11.07
C SER A 221 2.74 -12.68 -10.70
N ARG A 222 3.32 -13.44 -11.63
CA ARG A 222 3.90 -14.76 -11.40
C ARG A 222 4.94 -14.78 -10.25
N TYR A 223 5.19 -13.65 -9.58
CA TYR A 223 6.00 -13.51 -8.37
C TYR A 223 5.58 -14.43 -7.22
N LEU A 224 4.28 -14.70 -7.08
CA LEU A 224 3.79 -15.56 -6.01
C LEU A 224 4.21 -17.04 -6.22
N GLU A 225 4.43 -17.45 -7.47
CA GLU A 225 4.92 -18.80 -7.84
C GLU A 225 6.44 -18.85 -8.07
N ASN A 226 7.07 -17.76 -8.55
CA ASN A 226 8.47 -17.76 -8.99
C ASN A 226 9.51 -17.43 -7.91
N ASN A 227 9.15 -16.88 -6.75
CA ASN A 227 10.13 -16.60 -5.67
C ASN A 227 10.76 -17.87 -5.07
N LEU A 228 10.30 -19.06 -5.46
CA LEU A 228 10.93 -20.32 -5.10
C LEU A 228 12.02 -20.78 -6.10
N ASN A 229 12.12 -20.20 -7.32
CA ASN A 229 12.81 -20.89 -8.42
C ASN A 229 13.63 -20.07 -9.45
N ARG A 230 13.89 -18.76 -9.32
CA ARG A 230 14.72 -18.07 -10.35
C ARG A 230 15.82 -17.16 -9.82
N SER A 231 17.05 -17.67 -9.93
CA SER A 231 18.26 -16.91 -10.24
C SER A 231 18.39 -16.78 -11.77
N GLY A 232 18.36 -15.57 -12.33
CA GLY A 232 18.78 -15.35 -13.73
C GLY A 232 18.14 -14.19 -14.49
N ASP A 233 18.77 -13.01 -14.40
CA ASP A 233 19.29 -12.22 -15.52
C ASP A 233 18.41 -12.00 -16.78
N THR A 234 17.27 -11.32 -16.60
CA THR A 234 16.61 -10.54 -17.67
C THR A 234 16.12 -9.24 -17.05
N ASN A 235 16.39 -8.06 -17.63
CA ASN A 235 15.98 -6.73 -17.13
C ASN A 235 14.56 -6.72 -16.50
N GLU A 236 14.45 -7.02 -15.19
CA GLU A 236 13.17 -7.24 -14.48
C GLU A 236 12.37 -5.93 -14.34
N ASN A 237 13.05 -4.80 -14.55
CA ASN A 237 12.56 -3.43 -14.37
C ASN A 237 11.50 -2.98 -15.40
N ASP A 238 11.29 -3.70 -16.50
CA ASP A 238 10.35 -3.30 -17.58
C ASP A 238 9.08 -4.16 -17.66
N THR A 239 8.79 -4.98 -16.66
CA THR A 239 7.53 -5.73 -16.63
C THR A 239 6.41 -4.93 -15.95
N PRO A 240 5.14 -5.06 -16.40
CA PRO A 240 4.02 -4.34 -15.78
C PRO A 240 3.90 -4.52 -14.26
N PRO A 241 4.08 -5.72 -13.67
CA PRO A 241 3.95 -5.88 -12.22
C PRO A 241 5.02 -5.13 -11.41
N HIS A 242 6.29 -5.21 -11.82
CA HIS A 242 7.39 -4.53 -11.12
C HIS A 242 7.24 -3.01 -11.20
N LEU A 243 6.83 -2.50 -12.36
CA LEU A 243 6.59 -1.08 -12.52
C LEU A 243 5.38 -0.61 -11.71
N ALA A 244 4.31 -1.41 -11.62
CA ALA A 244 3.15 -1.11 -10.80
C ALA A 244 3.49 -1.06 -9.30
N GLU A 245 4.31 -2.01 -8.82
CA GLU A 245 4.85 -1.99 -7.47
C GLU A 245 5.70 -0.73 -7.23
N SER A 246 6.64 -0.43 -8.13
CA SER A 246 7.48 0.77 -8.02
C SER A 246 6.64 2.05 -7.98
N CYS A 247 5.61 2.15 -8.81
CA CYS A 247 4.68 3.27 -8.82
C CYS A 247 3.86 3.36 -7.52
N LEU A 248 3.43 2.22 -6.95
CA LEU A 248 2.71 2.20 -5.67
C LEU A 248 3.62 2.65 -4.51
N ARG A 249 4.87 2.17 -4.48
CA ARG A 249 5.89 2.61 -3.51
C ARG A 249 6.10 4.12 -3.60
N GLU A 250 6.26 4.60 -4.83
CA GLU A 250 6.49 6.01 -5.12
C GLU A 250 5.30 6.91 -4.70
N LEU A 251 4.07 6.43 -4.90
CA LEU A 251 2.84 7.10 -4.45
C LEU A 251 2.76 7.16 -2.92
N VAL A 252 2.90 6.00 -2.26
CA VAL A 252 2.77 5.90 -0.79
C VAL A 252 3.88 6.67 -0.08
N GLY A 253 5.11 6.65 -0.62
CA GLY A 253 6.26 7.36 -0.04
C GLY A 253 6.11 8.88 0.02
N ARG A 254 5.20 9.45 -0.78
CA ARG A 254 4.87 10.87 -0.75
C ARG A 254 3.56 11.19 -0.02
N ALA A 255 2.83 10.19 0.45
CA ALA A 255 1.59 10.42 1.20
C ALA A 255 1.90 11.02 2.58
N SER A 256 1.28 12.15 2.89
CA SER A 256 1.26 12.69 4.26
C SER A 256 0.17 11.99 5.10
N PHE A 257 0.15 12.24 6.41
CA PHE A 257 -0.83 11.65 7.33
C PHE A 257 -2.28 11.68 6.83
N GLY A 258 -2.75 12.84 6.34
CA GLY A 258 -4.12 13.02 5.87
C GLY A 258 -4.42 12.27 4.56
N HIS A 259 -3.40 11.94 3.78
CA HIS A 259 -3.53 11.34 2.45
C HIS A 259 -3.34 9.82 2.44
N ILE A 260 -2.77 9.22 3.49
CA ILE A 260 -2.58 7.77 3.58
C ILE A 260 -3.91 7.02 3.45
N ARG A 261 -4.97 7.52 4.09
CA ARG A 261 -6.31 6.93 4.00
C ARG A 261 -6.88 6.96 2.57
N SER A 262 -6.47 7.94 1.74
CA SER A 262 -6.85 7.99 0.32
C SER A 262 -6.23 6.86 -0.50
N VAL A 263 -5.11 6.27 -0.06
CA VAL A 263 -4.51 5.08 -0.70
C VAL A 263 -5.05 3.79 -0.10
N LEU A 264 -5.18 3.73 1.24
CA LEU A 264 -5.62 2.51 1.94
C LEU A 264 -7.06 2.13 1.59
N ARG A 265 -7.98 3.10 1.51
CA ARG A 265 -9.39 2.84 1.23
C ARG A 265 -9.62 2.13 -0.12
N PRO A 266 -9.09 2.62 -1.27
CA PRO A 266 -9.24 1.90 -2.53
C PRO A 266 -8.46 0.59 -2.56
N ALA A 267 -7.34 0.46 -1.83
CA ALA A 267 -6.60 -0.81 -1.73
C ALA A 267 -7.43 -1.89 -1.03
N LEU A 268 -7.99 -1.57 0.15
CA LEU A 268 -8.90 -2.46 0.89
C LEU A 268 -10.11 -2.86 0.05
N ARG A 269 -10.75 -1.86 -0.58
CA ARG A 269 -11.90 -2.10 -1.48
C ARG A 269 -11.56 -3.01 -2.66
N HIS A 270 -10.36 -2.87 -3.24
CA HIS A 270 -9.91 -3.75 -4.31
C HIS A 270 -9.75 -5.19 -3.82
N LEU A 271 -9.14 -5.40 -2.65
CA LEU A 271 -8.99 -6.73 -2.07
C LEU A 271 -10.34 -7.40 -1.77
N ASP A 272 -11.31 -6.63 -1.26
CA ASP A 272 -12.67 -7.13 -0.98
C ASP A 272 -13.41 -7.50 -2.27
N LEU A 273 -13.44 -6.60 -3.26
CA LEU A 273 -14.22 -6.78 -4.49
C LEU A 273 -13.68 -7.90 -5.38
N HIS A 274 -12.37 -8.14 -5.35
CA HIS A 274 -11.72 -9.18 -6.15
C HIS A 274 -11.44 -10.48 -5.35
N GLU A 275 -11.97 -10.58 -4.13
CA GLU A 275 -11.83 -11.77 -3.26
C GLU A 275 -10.36 -12.17 -2.98
N LEU A 276 -9.46 -11.18 -2.91
CA LEU A 276 -8.00 -11.39 -2.82
C LEU A 276 -7.47 -11.60 -1.38
N TRP A 277 -8.38 -11.78 -0.41
CA TRP A 277 -8.02 -12.12 0.96
C TRP A 277 -7.69 -13.60 1.13
N VAL A 278 -8.19 -14.49 0.28
CA VAL A 278 -7.97 -15.94 0.38
C VAL A 278 -7.58 -16.51 -0.99
N PRO A 279 -6.34 -16.99 -1.20
CA PRO A 279 -5.22 -16.99 -0.26
C PRO A 279 -4.67 -15.57 0.01
N ASN A 280 -4.10 -15.34 1.20
CA ASN A 280 -3.73 -14.00 1.68
C ASN A 280 -2.36 -13.49 1.19
N HIS A 281 -1.65 -14.24 0.35
CA HIS A 281 -0.31 -13.87 -0.10
C HIS A 281 -0.25 -12.52 -0.81
N PHE A 282 -1.21 -12.23 -1.69
CA PHE A 282 -1.27 -10.95 -2.39
C PHE A 282 -1.61 -9.79 -1.46
N ALA A 283 -2.52 -10.01 -0.51
CA ALA A 283 -2.83 -9.03 0.53
C ALA A 283 -1.60 -8.73 1.40
N ILE A 284 -0.86 -9.76 1.86
CA ILE A 284 0.38 -9.58 2.62
C ILE A 284 1.39 -8.77 1.80
N HIS A 285 1.64 -9.15 0.54
CA HIS A 285 2.60 -8.45 -0.31
C HIS A 285 2.22 -6.98 -0.55
N THR A 286 0.94 -6.70 -0.81
CA THR A 286 0.41 -5.34 -0.99
C THR A 286 0.65 -4.49 0.27
N PHE A 287 0.30 -5.02 1.44
CA PHE A 287 0.47 -4.30 2.70
C PHE A 287 1.94 -4.16 3.12
N GLN A 288 2.80 -5.11 2.76
CA GLN A 288 4.25 -4.97 2.92
C GLN A 288 4.80 -3.81 2.09
N ILE A 289 4.40 -3.71 0.82
CA ILE A 289 4.80 -2.59 -0.05
C ILE A 289 4.37 -1.26 0.57
N ILE A 290 3.13 -1.18 1.05
CA ILE A 290 2.61 0.03 1.71
C ILE A 290 3.43 0.36 2.97
N MET A 291 3.67 -0.62 3.84
CA MET A 291 4.42 -0.42 5.08
C MET A 291 5.89 -0.03 4.86
N PHE A 292 6.56 -0.59 3.87
CA PHE A 292 7.94 -0.21 3.54
C PHE A 292 8.05 1.18 2.90
N SER A 293 6.93 1.71 2.37
CA SER A 293 6.93 2.97 1.65
C SER A 293 6.41 4.12 2.50
N VAL A 294 5.52 3.86 3.44
CA VAL A 294 4.98 4.91 4.32
C VAL A 294 6.09 5.45 5.23
N GLN A 295 6.05 6.75 5.51
CA GLN A 295 6.95 7.34 6.50
C GLN A 295 6.69 6.71 7.88
N ALA A 296 7.76 6.40 8.63
CA ALA A 296 7.67 5.69 9.90
C ALA A 296 6.72 6.35 10.92
N GLN A 297 6.63 7.68 10.91
CA GLN A 297 5.72 8.45 11.77
C GLN A 297 4.22 8.24 11.48
N TYR A 298 3.87 7.66 10.33
CA TYR A 298 2.48 7.43 9.92
C TYR A 298 2.12 5.95 9.73
N SER A 299 3.05 5.04 10.01
CA SER A 299 2.84 3.59 9.91
C SER A 299 1.68 3.09 10.78
N TYR A 300 1.46 3.71 11.96
CA TYR A 300 0.35 3.38 12.84
C TYR A 300 -1.02 3.57 12.18
N ALA A 301 -1.16 4.53 11.26
CA ALA A 301 -2.41 4.78 10.55
C ALA A 301 -2.78 3.62 9.61
N VAL A 302 -1.78 2.89 9.10
CA VAL A 302 -2.00 1.67 8.31
C VAL A 302 -2.54 0.56 9.19
N ILE A 303 -1.95 0.37 10.38
CA ILE A 303 -2.38 -0.62 11.37
C ILE A 303 -3.82 -0.31 11.84
N GLU A 304 -4.09 0.95 12.20
CA GLU A 304 -5.43 1.41 12.61
C GLU A 304 -6.46 1.16 11.50
N SER A 305 -6.13 1.49 10.25
CA SER A 305 -7.03 1.28 9.12
C SER A 305 -7.31 -0.21 8.86
N LEU A 306 -6.31 -1.09 9.02
CA LEU A 306 -6.51 -2.51 8.84
C LEU A 306 -7.29 -3.13 10.02
N MET A 307 -7.11 -2.60 11.23
CA MET A 307 -7.91 -2.98 12.40
C MET A 307 -9.38 -2.57 12.23
N ALA A 308 -9.63 -1.34 11.77
CA ALA A 308 -10.98 -0.88 11.43
C ALA A 308 -11.61 -1.75 10.34
N HIS A 309 -10.83 -2.17 9.33
CA HIS A 309 -11.30 -3.10 8.30
C HIS A 309 -11.71 -4.46 8.87
N LEU A 310 -10.96 -4.97 9.85
CA LEU A 310 -11.30 -6.21 10.56
C LEU A 310 -12.60 -6.05 11.37
N ASP A 311 -12.81 -4.89 12.00
CA ASP A 311 -14.04 -4.56 12.74
C ASP A 311 -15.27 -4.54 11.82
N GLU A 312 -15.16 -3.88 10.66
CA GLU A 312 -16.18 -3.84 9.61
C GLU A 312 -16.49 -5.25 9.07
N ASN A 313 -15.47 -6.12 9.00
CA ASN A 313 -15.58 -7.51 8.55
C ASN A 313 -15.80 -8.53 9.69
N SER A 314 -16.20 -8.09 10.89
CA SER A 314 -16.45 -8.97 12.05
C SER A 314 -17.46 -10.09 11.79
N LYS A 315 -18.37 -9.91 10.83
CA LYS A 315 -19.39 -10.91 10.42
C LYS A 315 -18.99 -11.72 9.17
N ALA A 316 -17.84 -11.43 8.56
CA ALA A 316 -17.37 -12.14 7.39
C ALA A 316 -16.98 -13.59 7.72
N SER A 317 -16.70 -14.39 6.68
CA SER A 317 -16.27 -15.77 6.86
C SER A 317 -15.02 -15.85 7.75
N PRO A 318 -14.87 -16.89 8.61
CA PRO A 318 -13.73 -17.02 9.49
C PRO A 318 -12.40 -16.96 8.71
N LYS A 319 -12.36 -17.52 7.50
CA LYS A 319 -11.18 -17.46 6.63
C LYS A 319 -10.75 -16.05 6.27
N ILE A 320 -11.70 -15.18 5.88
CA ILE A 320 -11.39 -13.78 5.54
C ILE A 320 -10.89 -13.05 6.78
N ARG A 321 -11.56 -13.24 7.93
CA ARG A 321 -11.12 -12.64 9.21
C ARG A 321 -9.71 -13.12 9.61
N THR A 322 -9.41 -14.40 9.45
CA THR A 322 -8.06 -14.96 9.66
C THR A 322 -7.04 -14.34 8.71
N SER A 323 -7.38 -14.19 7.43
CA SER A 323 -6.48 -13.56 6.47
C SER A 323 -6.16 -12.11 6.83
N ILE A 324 -7.16 -11.31 7.23
CA ILE A 324 -6.96 -9.93 7.66
C ILE A 324 -6.09 -9.90 8.93
N ALA A 325 -6.35 -10.77 9.91
CA ALA A 325 -5.57 -10.86 11.14
C ALA A 325 -4.11 -11.30 10.90
N ASP A 326 -3.87 -12.21 9.94
CA ASP A 326 -2.52 -12.61 9.56
C ASP A 326 -1.77 -11.46 8.86
N VAL A 327 -2.42 -10.74 7.93
CA VAL A 327 -1.85 -9.53 7.32
C VAL A 327 -1.50 -8.51 8.41
N LEU A 328 -2.39 -8.28 9.38
CA LEU A 328 -2.16 -7.41 10.53
C LEU A 328 -0.91 -7.84 11.31
N SER A 329 -0.78 -9.12 11.63
CA SER A 329 0.42 -9.66 12.29
C SER A 329 1.69 -9.43 11.47
N LYS A 330 1.64 -9.60 10.14
CA LYS A 330 2.82 -9.41 9.27
C LYS A 330 3.24 -7.95 9.15
N ILE A 331 2.30 -7.00 9.09
CA ILE A 331 2.66 -5.58 9.01
C ILE A 331 3.18 -5.04 10.33
N ILE A 332 2.64 -5.51 11.46
CA ILE A 332 3.12 -5.11 12.78
C ILE A 332 4.57 -5.56 12.97
N ALA A 333 4.93 -6.76 12.50
CA ALA A 333 6.31 -7.26 12.53
C ALA A 333 7.33 -6.40 11.77
N ILE A 334 6.87 -5.54 10.85
CA ILE A 334 7.71 -4.67 10.03
C ILE A 334 7.74 -3.24 10.57
N ALA A 335 6.76 -2.87 11.40
CA ALA A 335 6.66 -1.54 11.97
C ALA A 335 7.84 -1.30 12.93
N ALA A 336 8.50 -0.15 12.82
CA ALA A 336 9.58 0.22 13.75
C ALA A 336 9.02 0.41 15.17
N GLU A 337 9.84 0.27 16.21
CA GLU A 337 9.41 0.44 17.62
C GLU A 337 8.75 1.81 17.90
N GLU A 338 9.09 2.85 17.12
CA GLU A 338 8.49 4.20 17.22
C GLU A 338 7.13 4.33 16.50
N SER A 339 6.66 3.26 15.85
CA SER A 339 5.39 3.20 15.07
C SER A 339 4.16 2.94 15.93
N VAL A 340 4.31 2.96 17.24
CA VAL A 340 3.25 2.65 18.20
C VAL A 340 2.39 3.91 18.38
N GLY A 341 1.34 4.02 17.57
CA GLY A 341 0.38 5.13 17.66
C GLY A 341 -0.30 5.22 19.04
N PRO A 342 -1.03 6.32 19.33
CA PRO A 342 -1.61 6.58 20.65
C PRO A 342 -2.69 5.57 21.08
N SER A 343 -3.27 4.83 20.13
CA SER A 343 -4.41 3.92 20.32
C SER A 343 -4.03 2.48 20.72
N VAL A 344 -2.91 2.27 21.43
CA VAL A 344 -2.42 0.94 21.84
C VAL A 344 -3.53 0.12 22.52
N LEU A 345 -4.14 0.65 23.58
CA LEU A 345 -5.16 -0.07 24.34
C LEU A 345 -6.45 -0.30 23.54
N GLU A 346 -6.77 0.60 22.60
CA GLU A 346 -7.95 0.45 21.74
C GLU A 346 -7.78 -0.71 20.76
N ILE A 347 -6.61 -0.81 20.12
CA ILE A 347 -6.26 -1.94 19.23
C ILE A 347 -6.30 -3.25 20.02
N ILE A 348 -5.67 -3.29 21.20
CA ILE A 348 -5.67 -4.47 22.08
C ILE A 348 -7.11 -4.84 22.46
N ASN A 349 -7.92 -3.87 22.90
CA ASN A 349 -9.30 -4.12 23.28
C ASN A 349 -10.13 -4.64 22.10
N SER A 350 -9.90 -4.13 20.90
CA SER A 350 -10.58 -4.63 19.71
C SER A 350 -10.17 -6.08 19.39
N LEU A 351 -8.87 -6.41 19.40
CA LEU A 351 -8.39 -7.80 19.24
C LEU A 351 -9.00 -8.76 20.27
N LEU A 352 -9.06 -8.36 21.55
CA LEU A 352 -9.69 -9.15 22.62
C LEU A 352 -11.21 -9.29 22.41
N THR A 353 -11.86 -8.27 21.86
CA THR A 353 -13.30 -8.29 21.55
C THR A 353 -13.59 -9.28 20.41
N HIS A 354 -12.74 -9.33 19.38
CA HIS A 354 -12.84 -10.33 18.32
C HIS A 354 -12.62 -11.75 18.84
N LEU A 355 -11.64 -11.96 19.72
CA LEU A 355 -11.43 -13.25 20.39
C LEU A 355 -12.69 -13.66 21.16
N ARG A 356 -13.24 -12.77 21.99
CA ARG A 356 -14.46 -13.05 22.75
C ARG A 356 -15.64 -13.39 21.86
N THR A 357 -15.80 -12.68 20.74
CA THR A 357 -16.90 -12.88 19.81
C THR A 357 -16.79 -14.22 19.08
N SER A 358 -15.57 -14.60 18.67
CA SER A 358 -15.29 -15.91 18.06
C SER A 358 -15.64 -17.07 19.00
N VAL A 359 -15.32 -16.94 20.30
CA VAL A 359 -15.66 -17.93 21.32
C VAL A 359 -17.16 -18.02 21.59
N SER A 360 -17.83 -16.87 21.64
CA SER A 360 -19.25 -16.78 21.99
C SER A 360 -20.18 -17.26 20.86
N SER A 361 -19.64 -17.49 19.66
CA SER A 361 -20.38 -17.95 18.49
C SER A 361 -19.98 -19.39 18.08
N PRO A 362 -20.21 -20.42 18.93
CA PRO A 362 -19.83 -21.78 18.61
C PRO A 362 -20.61 -22.29 17.38
N SER A 363 -19.89 -22.63 16.32
CA SER A 363 -20.47 -23.19 15.10
C SER A 363 -20.87 -24.65 15.29
N LYS A 364 -22.05 -25.05 14.79
CA LYS A 364 -22.50 -26.45 14.82
C LYS A 364 -21.71 -27.39 13.90
N GLN A 365 -20.92 -26.84 12.97
CA GLN A 365 -20.13 -27.60 12.00
C GLN A 365 -18.65 -27.67 12.42
N LYS A 366 -18.11 -28.89 12.52
CA LYS A 366 -16.71 -29.15 12.92
C LYS A 366 -15.67 -28.42 12.04
N ARG A 367 -15.97 -28.23 10.76
CA ARG A 367 -15.09 -27.48 9.83
C ARG A 367 -14.99 -26.01 10.21
N GLN A 368 -16.13 -25.38 10.48
CA GLN A 368 -16.20 -23.97 10.87
C GLN A 368 -15.56 -23.75 12.24
N GLU A 369 -15.67 -24.72 13.17
CA GLU A 369 -14.99 -24.69 14.47
C GLU A 369 -13.45 -24.69 14.31
N THR A 370 -12.94 -25.44 13.33
CA THR A 370 -11.49 -25.47 13.04
C THR A 370 -11.03 -24.14 12.44
N GLU A 371 -11.84 -23.55 11.55
CA GLU A 371 -11.54 -22.24 10.95
C GLU A 371 -11.59 -21.10 11.98
N GLU A 372 -12.50 -21.15 12.96
CA GLU A 372 -12.52 -20.23 14.10
C GLU A 372 -11.30 -20.39 15.02
N LYS A 373 -10.81 -21.62 15.24
CA LYS A 373 -9.57 -21.84 16.01
C LYS A 373 -8.36 -21.20 15.32
N LEU A 374 -8.25 -21.33 14.00
CA LEU A 374 -7.20 -20.66 13.22
C LEU A 374 -7.30 -19.15 13.31
N TYR A 375 -8.53 -18.60 13.31
CA TYR A 375 -8.75 -17.18 13.51
C TYR A 375 -8.28 -16.71 14.89
N GLN A 376 -8.64 -17.45 15.95
CA GLN A 376 -8.22 -17.16 17.32
C GLN A 376 -6.69 -17.18 17.45
N GLU A 377 -6.03 -18.16 16.84
CA GLU A 377 -4.57 -18.25 16.82
C GLU A 377 -3.92 -17.06 16.08
N ALA A 378 -4.48 -16.67 14.93
CA ALA A 378 -4.02 -15.50 14.19
C ALA A 378 -4.13 -14.20 15.01
N LEU A 379 -5.24 -14.00 15.72
CA LEU A 379 -5.42 -12.84 16.62
C LEU A 379 -4.43 -12.85 17.80
N ILE A 380 -4.20 -14.01 18.42
CA ILE A 380 -3.20 -14.14 19.50
C ILE A 380 -1.80 -13.85 18.97
N ASN A 381 -1.47 -14.31 17.76
CA ASN A 381 -0.18 -14.00 17.13
C ASN A 381 -0.04 -12.52 16.83
N ALA A 382 -1.06 -11.86 16.28
CA ALA A 382 -1.06 -10.41 16.05
C ALA A 382 -0.88 -9.62 17.37
N LEU A 383 -1.57 -10.03 18.44
CA LEU A 383 -1.42 -9.46 19.79
C LEU A 383 0.02 -9.59 20.30
N GLY A 384 0.62 -10.78 20.15
CA GLY A 384 2.00 -11.03 20.55
C GLY A 384 3.01 -10.22 19.76
N GLU A 385 2.80 -10.07 18.45
CA GLU A 385 3.66 -9.25 17.60
C GLU A 385 3.53 -7.77 17.95
N PHE A 386 2.32 -7.31 18.23
CA PHE A 386 2.08 -5.94 18.68
C PHE A 386 2.80 -5.67 20.00
N ALA A 387 2.65 -6.55 20.99
CA ALA A 387 3.34 -6.45 22.27
C ALA A 387 4.87 -6.47 22.15
N ASN A 388 5.42 -7.17 21.16
CA ASN A 388 6.87 -7.25 20.93
C ASN A 388 7.51 -5.88 20.61
N HIS A 389 6.75 -4.98 19.98
CA HIS A 389 7.21 -3.63 19.60
C HIS A 389 6.97 -2.57 20.67
N LEU A 390 6.38 -2.95 21.81
CA LEU A 390 6.10 -2.02 22.90
C LEU A 390 7.22 -2.05 23.93
N PRO A 391 7.45 -0.94 24.65
CA PRO A 391 8.26 -0.96 25.86
C PRO A 391 7.66 -1.87 26.96
N ASP A 392 8.52 -2.41 27.81
CA ASP A 392 8.12 -3.35 28.87
C ASP A 392 7.07 -2.81 29.86
N TYR A 393 7.05 -1.50 30.13
CA TYR A 393 6.02 -0.90 30.99
C TYR A 393 4.62 -1.02 30.37
N GLN A 394 4.49 -0.82 29.05
CA GLN A 394 3.22 -0.99 28.34
C GLN A 394 2.81 -2.47 28.26
N LYS A 395 3.77 -3.39 28.15
CA LYS A 395 3.49 -4.83 28.20
C LYS A 395 2.83 -5.21 29.54
N ILE A 396 3.31 -4.67 30.66
CA ILE A 396 2.68 -4.87 31.98
C ILE A 396 1.25 -4.31 32.00
N GLU A 397 1.04 -3.10 31.48
CA GLU A 397 -0.30 -2.51 31.37
C GLU A 397 -1.24 -3.38 30.55
N ILE A 398 -0.78 -3.93 29.42
CA ILE A 398 -1.55 -4.85 28.58
C ILE A 398 -1.83 -6.16 29.31
N MET A 399 -0.86 -6.73 30.02
CA MET A 399 -1.07 -7.94 30.82
C MET A 399 -2.13 -7.72 31.90
N MET A 400 -2.06 -6.59 32.62
CA MET A 400 -3.08 -6.20 33.59
C MET A 400 -4.44 -5.98 32.93
N PHE A 401 -4.46 -5.34 31.76
CA PHE A 401 -5.68 -5.09 31.01
C PHE A 401 -6.35 -6.40 30.57
N ILE A 402 -5.59 -7.34 29.99
CA ILE A 402 -6.10 -8.67 29.63
C ILE A 402 -6.65 -9.37 30.87
N MET A 403 -5.90 -9.36 31.98
CA MET A 403 -6.33 -10.01 33.22
C MET A 403 -7.63 -9.40 33.77
N SER A 404 -7.82 -8.09 33.64
CA SER A 404 -9.07 -7.41 34.04
C SER A 404 -10.29 -7.84 33.21
N LYS A 405 -10.08 -8.43 32.03
CA LYS A 405 -11.13 -8.95 31.15
C LYS A 405 -11.41 -10.44 31.38
N VAL A 406 -10.56 -11.15 32.12
CA VAL A 406 -10.76 -12.57 32.46
C VAL A 406 -11.90 -12.68 33.48
N PRO A 407 -12.96 -13.45 33.21
CA PRO A 407 -13.98 -13.74 34.21
C PRO A 407 -13.38 -14.59 35.36
N ILE A 408 -13.36 -14.05 36.58
CA ILE A 408 -12.79 -14.76 37.76
C ILE A 408 -13.90 -15.36 38.65
N ASN A 409 -15.15 -14.89 38.51
CA ASN A 409 -16.23 -15.05 39.49
C ASN A 409 -17.39 -15.97 39.09
N SER A 410 -17.12 -17.10 38.45
CA SER A 410 -18.15 -18.12 38.21
C SER A 410 -17.84 -19.39 38.99
N ARG A 411 -17.93 -19.32 40.34
CA ARG A 411 -17.92 -20.49 41.26
C ARG A 411 -19.21 -21.29 41.19
N VAL A 412 -19.76 -21.47 40.00
CA VAL A 412 -20.92 -22.35 39.79
C VAL A 412 -20.36 -23.67 39.27
N PHE A 413 -20.81 -24.76 39.87
CA PHE A 413 -20.48 -26.14 39.49
C PHE A 413 -20.97 -26.53 38.07
N ASP A 414 -21.25 -25.53 37.23
CA ASP A 414 -21.89 -25.61 35.91
C ASP A 414 -21.39 -24.43 35.05
N LYS A 415 -20.07 -24.31 34.85
CA LYS A 415 -19.50 -23.35 33.90
C LYS A 415 -19.82 -23.81 32.49
N ASP A 416 -20.49 -22.97 31.71
CA ASP A 416 -20.69 -23.20 30.28
C ASP A 416 -19.33 -23.41 29.60
N SER A 417 -19.25 -24.39 28.70
CA SER A 417 -18.00 -24.72 27.98
C SER A 417 -17.41 -23.51 27.23
N SER A 418 -18.26 -22.57 26.81
CA SER A 418 -17.86 -21.31 26.16
C SER A 418 -17.14 -20.35 27.11
N GLU A 419 -17.51 -20.32 28.40
CA GLU A 419 -16.85 -19.47 29.40
C GLU A 419 -15.45 -19.99 29.73
N LEU A 420 -15.31 -21.32 29.89
CA LEU A 420 -14.02 -21.97 30.05
C LEU A 420 -13.10 -21.73 28.84
N LEU A 421 -13.64 -21.80 27.64
CA LEU A 421 -12.87 -21.57 26.40
C LEU A 421 -12.44 -20.10 26.29
N LEU A 422 -13.28 -19.16 26.73
CA LEU A 422 -12.95 -17.73 26.79
C LEU A 422 -11.80 -17.47 27.78
N GLU A 423 -11.90 -18.01 29.00
CA GLU A 423 -10.84 -17.90 30.00
C GLU A 423 -9.51 -18.47 29.46
N ASN A 424 -9.56 -19.64 28.82
CA ASN A 424 -8.39 -20.28 28.22
C ASN A 424 -7.74 -19.40 27.14
N ILE A 425 -8.53 -18.79 26.25
CA ILE A 425 -8.02 -17.94 25.17
C ILE A 425 -7.47 -16.62 25.69
N LEU A 426 -8.09 -16.00 26.68
CA LEU A 426 -7.58 -14.79 27.31
C LEU A 426 -6.27 -15.07 28.07
N LEU A 427 -6.15 -16.20 28.77
CA LEU A 427 -4.90 -16.60 29.39
C LEU A 427 -3.82 -16.98 28.36
N LYS A 428 -4.17 -17.58 27.23
CA LYS A 428 -3.21 -17.78 26.11
C LYS A 428 -2.73 -16.46 25.53
N SER A 429 -3.64 -15.49 25.41
CA SER A 429 -3.32 -14.12 25.00
C SER A 429 -2.36 -13.45 25.99
N LEU A 430 -2.65 -13.58 27.29
CA LEU A 430 -1.79 -13.11 28.38
C LEU A 430 -0.39 -13.75 28.34
N LEU A 431 -0.33 -15.08 28.19
CA LEU A 431 0.93 -15.81 28.04
C LEU A 431 1.72 -15.31 26.83
N LYS A 432 1.06 -15.10 25.68
CA LYS A 432 1.72 -14.61 24.47
C LYS A 432 2.38 -13.25 24.69
N VAL A 433 1.69 -12.31 25.35
CA VAL A 433 2.28 -11.02 25.75
C VAL A 433 3.43 -11.23 26.74
N GLY A 434 3.25 -12.10 27.73
CA GLY A 434 4.27 -12.43 28.73
C GLY A 434 5.57 -12.97 28.12
N THR A 435 5.50 -13.76 27.04
CA THR A 435 6.70 -14.25 26.33
C THR A 435 7.54 -13.15 25.68
N LYS A 436 6.99 -11.95 25.55
CA LYS A 436 7.69 -10.77 24.98
C LYS A 436 8.21 -9.82 26.06
N TYR A 437 7.87 -10.05 27.32
CA TYR A 437 8.24 -9.20 28.44
C TYR A 437 9.55 -9.69 29.08
N GLN A 438 10.44 -8.75 29.43
CA GLN A 438 11.65 -9.06 30.17
C GLN A 438 11.53 -8.63 31.64
N THR A 439 11.64 -9.59 32.55
CA THR A 439 11.51 -9.31 33.98
C THR A 439 12.77 -8.71 34.58
N ILE A 440 12.70 -7.43 34.96
CA ILE A 440 13.78 -6.72 35.67
C ILE A 440 13.50 -6.70 37.17
N HIS A 441 12.32 -6.22 37.57
CA HIS A 441 11.91 -6.08 38.97
C HIS A 441 10.59 -6.80 39.24
N PHE A 442 10.59 -7.78 40.15
CA PHE A 442 9.38 -8.53 40.48
C PHE A 442 8.26 -7.68 41.05
N ASN A 443 8.58 -6.62 41.80
CA ASN A 443 7.56 -5.73 42.35
C ASN A 443 6.76 -4.99 41.26
N THR A 444 7.38 -4.70 40.11
CA THR A 444 6.69 -4.08 38.96
C THR A 444 5.99 -5.11 38.09
N THR A 445 6.56 -6.32 37.97
CA THR A 445 5.97 -7.42 37.18
C THR A 445 4.73 -8.02 37.85
N PHE A 446 4.71 -8.08 39.19
CA PHE A 446 3.64 -8.68 39.98
C PHE A 446 2.96 -7.69 40.95
N PRO A 447 2.26 -6.66 40.46
CA PRO A 447 1.32 -5.91 41.28
C PRO A 447 0.24 -6.84 41.85
N LEU A 448 -0.24 -6.60 43.07
CA LEU A 448 -1.29 -7.42 43.69
C LEU A 448 -2.57 -7.48 42.84
N SER A 449 -2.92 -6.38 42.17
CA SER A 449 -4.05 -6.30 41.23
C SER A 449 -3.93 -7.25 40.03
N PHE A 450 -2.73 -7.72 39.71
CA PHE A 450 -2.47 -8.70 38.66
C PHE A 450 -2.28 -10.11 39.24
N LEU A 451 -1.47 -10.21 40.31
CA LEU A 451 -1.09 -11.47 40.91
C LEU A 451 -2.27 -12.18 41.58
N ASP A 452 -3.11 -11.47 42.34
CA ASP A 452 -4.24 -12.09 43.06
C ASP A 452 -5.23 -12.75 42.09
N PRO A 453 -5.71 -12.08 41.02
CA PRO A 453 -6.51 -12.71 39.97
C PRO A 453 -5.84 -13.94 39.36
N LEU A 454 -4.57 -13.84 39.00
CA LEU A 454 -3.84 -14.92 38.33
C LEU A 454 -3.74 -16.16 39.22
N LEU A 455 -3.51 -15.97 40.52
CA LEU A 455 -3.47 -17.04 41.50
C LEU A 455 -4.86 -17.66 41.74
N GLN A 456 -5.92 -16.86 41.73
CA GLN A 456 -7.28 -17.38 41.81
C GLN A 456 -7.59 -18.33 40.64
N MET A 457 -7.11 -18.01 39.44
CA MET A 457 -7.25 -18.92 38.29
C MET A 457 -6.48 -20.23 38.46
N SER A 458 -5.40 -20.26 39.26
CA SER A 458 -4.64 -21.48 39.57
C SER A 458 -5.43 -22.48 40.45
N LEU A 459 -6.47 -22.00 41.13
CA LEU A 459 -7.36 -22.82 41.95
C LEU A 459 -8.55 -23.42 41.17
N THR A 460 -8.63 -23.15 39.86
CA THR A 460 -9.70 -23.67 38.98
C THR A 460 -9.60 -25.20 38.87
N PRO A 461 -10.74 -25.95 38.86
CA PRO A 461 -10.72 -27.40 38.74
C PRO A 461 -10.18 -27.91 37.40
N ASP A 462 -10.19 -27.10 36.35
CA ASP A 462 -9.68 -27.47 35.04
C ASP A 462 -8.13 -27.59 35.02
N PRO A 463 -7.56 -28.75 34.65
CA PRO A 463 -6.12 -28.96 34.65
C PRO A 463 -5.37 -28.15 33.58
N GLU A 464 -5.97 -27.91 32.41
CA GLU A 464 -5.31 -27.15 31.34
C GLU A 464 -5.10 -25.68 31.74
N MET A 465 -6.11 -25.09 32.39
CA MET A 465 -6.05 -23.75 32.96
C MET A 465 -4.95 -23.63 34.01
N ARG A 466 -4.81 -24.62 34.91
CA ARG A 466 -3.72 -24.60 35.92
C ARG A 466 -2.34 -24.65 35.28
N VAL A 467 -2.14 -25.50 34.28
CA VAL A 467 -0.88 -25.57 33.54
C VAL A 467 -0.59 -24.26 32.81
N LEU A 468 -1.62 -23.61 32.26
CA LEU A 468 -1.49 -22.34 31.56
C LEU A 468 -1.08 -21.21 32.52
N VAL A 469 -1.71 -21.13 33.70
CA VAL A 469 -1.31 -20.17 34.76
C VAL A 469 0.13 -20.43 35.22
N GLN A 470 0.51 -21.69 35.43
CA GLN A 470 1.90 -22.03 35.78
C GLN A 470 2.88 -21.61 34.69
N ARG A 471 2.55 -21.81 33.41
CA ARG A 471 3.37 -21.33 32.30
C ARG A 471 3.54 -19.82 32.32
N ILE A 472 2.47 -19.06 32.55
CA ILE A 472 2.54 -17.59 32.68
C ILE A 472 3.49 -17.20 33.83
N LEU A 473 3.32 -17.81 35.01
CA LEU A 473 4.18 -17.53 36.16
C LEU A 473 5.65 -17.88 35.87
N HIS A 474 5.92 -19.04 35.26
CA HIS A 474 7.28 -19.42 34.89
C HIS A 474 7.88 -18.44 33.90
N THR A 475 7.15 -18.07 32.85
CA THR A 475 7.62 -17.09 31.85
C THR A 475 7.95 -15.74 32.47
N LEU A 476 7.14 -15.27 33.43
CA LEU A 476 7.37 -13.98 34.09
C LEU A 476 8.42 -14.05 35.22
N ILE A 477 8.66 -15.21 35.81
CA ILE A 477 9.68 -15.37 36.87
C ILE A 477 11.07 -15.61 36.28
N ASP A 478 11.14 -16.28 35.12
CA ASP A 478 12.39 -16.69 34.52
C ASP A 478 13.17 -15.50 33.96
N ARG A 479 14.30 -15.18 34.61
CA ARG A 479 15.23 -14.13 34.17
C ARG A 479 16.45 -14.68 33.44
N HIS A 480 16.52 -16.00 33.27
CA HIS A 480 17.73 -16.71 32.86
C HIS A 480 17.49 -17.74 31.75
N ASP A 481 16.34 -17.66 31.08
CA ASP A 481 15.97 -18.52 29.94
C ASP A 481 16.12 -20.02 30.26
N ASN A 482 15.65 -20.40 31.45
CA ASN A 482 15.64 -21.76 31.97
C ASN A 482 14.36 -22.53 31.62
N LEU A 483 13.37 -21.93 30.95
CA LEU A 483 12.10 -22.55 30.58
C LEU A 483 12.30 -23.91 29.88
N ASP A 484 13.27 -24.05 28.97
CA ASP A 484 13.54 -25.30 28.27
C ASP A 484 13.98 -26.45 29.19
N LYS A 485 14.61 -26.12 30.32
CA LYS A 485 15.02 -27.08 31.34
C LYS A 485 13.84 -27.60 32.16
N LEU A 486 12.71 -26.89 32.14
CA LEU A 486 11.48 -27.26 32.85
C LEU A 486 10.56 -28.19 32.02
N ILE A 487 10.87 -28.42 30.73
CA ILE A 487 10.05 -29.25 29.83
C ILE A 487 10.20 -30.76 30.11
N LYS A 488 11.35 -31.19 30.64
CA LYS A 488 11.61 -32.58 31.05
C LYS A 488 11.78 -32.66 32.57
N PRO A 489 10.89 -33.31 33.34
CA PRO A 489 11.08 -33.49 34.77
C PRO A 489 12.24 -34.46 35.02
N THR A 490 13.41 -33.93 35.36
CA THR A 490 14.54 -34.72 35.86
C THR A 490 14.45 -34.80 37.38
N GLY A 491 13.55 -35.63 37.91
CA GLY A 491 13.48 -35.91 39.36
C GLY A 491 12.22 -36.66 39.81
N PRO A 492 12.30 -37.43 40.93
CA PRO A 492 11.16 -38.18 41.47
C PRO A 492 10.03 -37.26 42.00
N PRO A 493 8.78 -37.76 42.15
CA PRO A 493 7.56 -36.96 42.28
C PRO A 493 7.39 -36.16 43.58
N ALA A 494 8.43 -36.01 44.40
CA ALA A 494 8.37 -35.40 45.72
C ALA A 494 9.13 -34.06 45.84
N ALA A 495 9.57 -33.47 44.71
CA ALA A 495 10.44 -32.29 44.72
C ALA A 495 9.84 -31.03 44.06
N SER A 496 8.51 -30.90 44.00
CA SER A 496 7.82 -29.75 43.39
C SER A 496 8.17 -28.39 44.04
N ILE A 497 8.74 -28.41 45.25
CA ILE A 497 9.10 -27.21 46.05
C ILE A 497 10.55 -26.75 45.78
N SER A 498 11.42 -27.59 45.22
CA SER A 498 12.82 -27.22 44.91
C SER A 498 13.01 -26.48 43.57
N PHE A 499 11.94 -26.31 42.78
CA PHE A 499 12.00 -25.76 41.42
C PHE A 499 12.15 -24.22 41.36
N LEU A 500 11.67 -23.49 42.37
CA LEU A 500 11.80 -22.03 42.46
C LEU A 500 13.24 -21.54 42.64
N VAL A 501 14.12 -22.38 43.21
CA VAL A 501 15.54 -22.06 43.42
C VAL A 501 16.31 -22.05 42.09
N ALA A 502 15.91 -22.87 41.11
CA ALA A 502 16.56 -22.95 39.80
C ALA A 502 16.24 -21.74 38.90
N LEU A 503 15.04 -21.17 39.01
CA LEU A 503 14.60 -20.00 38.23
C LEU A 503 15.23 -18.68 38.70
N LEU A 504 15.57 -18.56 40.00
CA LEU A 504 16.05 -17.31 40.58
C LEU A 504 17.56 -17.10 40.49
N GLY A 505 18.35 -18.14 40.19
CA GLY A 505 19.80 -18.09 40.10
C GLY A 505 20.47 -17.75 41.44
N THR A 506 21.20 -18.70 42.04
CA THR A 506 22.04 -18.37 43.20
C THR A 506 23.29 -17.62 42.73
N PRO A 507 23.57 -16.39 43.21
CA PRO A 507 24.85 -15.73 42.92
C PRO A 507 25.99 -16.49 43.60
N PRO A 508 27.18 -16.57 42.99
CA PRO A 508 28.33 -17.21 43.60
C PRO A 508 28.85 -16.30 44.74
N GLY A 509 28.60 -16.68 46.00
CA GLY A 509 29.33 -16.11 47.13
C GLY A 509 28.55 -15.64 48.37
N TYR A 510 27.22 -15.75 48.42
CA TYR A 510 26.48 -15.42 49.66
C TYR A 510 25.79 -16.65 50.25
N GLY A 511 26.25 -17.04 51.43
CA GLY A 511 25.64 -18.07 52.25
C GLY A 511 24.20 -17.71 52.63
N SER A 512 23.35 -18.72 52.55
CA SER A 512 22.05 -18.89 53.22
C SER A 512 21.57 -17.69 54.05
N SER A 513 20.79 -16.80 53.42
CA SER A 513 19.93 -15.84 54.12
C SER A 513 18.47 -16.10 53.74
N SER A 514 17.71 -16.50 54.75
CA SER A 514 16.36 -17.07 54.72
C SER A 514 15.22 -16.05 54.48
N LEU A 515 15.49 -14.92 53.84
CA LEU A 515 14.55 -13.77 53.84
C LEU A 515 13.67 -13.62 52.60
N CYS A 516 13.89 -14.38 51.52
CA CYS A 516 13.00 -14.36 50.34
C CYS A 516 12.09 -15.59 50.20
N LEU A 517 12.29 -16.65 51.02
CA LEU A 517 11.44 -17.85 50.95
C LEU A 517 10.04 -17.66 51.55
N GLY A 518 9.85 -16.68 52.44
CA GLY A 518 8.59 -16.52 53.18
C GLY A 518 7.39 -16.05 52.33
N ALA A 519 7.63 -15.42 51.18
CA ALA A 519 6.56 -14.87 50.34
C ALA A 519 6.06 -15.86 49.28
N VAL A 520 6.92 -16.76 48.79
CA VAL A 520 6.56 -17.69 47.70
C VAL A 520 6.11 -19.05 48.21
N VAL A 521 6.53 -19.46 49.41
CA VAL A 521 6.14 -20.77 49.99
C VAL A 521 4.73 -20.75 50.61
N LYS A 522 4.10 -19.58 50.76
CA LYS A 522 2.66 -19.47 51.07
C LYS A 522 1.75 -19.47 49.82
N LEU A 523 2.32 -19.60 48.63
CA LEU A 523 1.64 -19.50 47.32
C LEU A 523 1.44 -20.85 46.60
N VAL A 524 1.67 -21.96 47.28
CA VAL A 524 1.23 -23.32 46.89
C VAL A 524 0.54 -23.93 48.10
#